data_AF-A0AAX0Z195-F1
#
_entry.id   AF-A0AAX0Z195-F1
#
_cell.length_a   1.000
_cell.length_b   1.000
_cell.length_c   1.000
_cell.angle_alpha   90.00
_cell.angle_beta   90.00
_cell.angle_gamma   90.00
#
_symmetry.space_group_name_H-M   'P 1'
#
loop_
_entity.id
_entity.type
_entity.pdbx_description
1 polymer ?
#
loop_
_entity_poly.entity_id
_entity_poly.type
_entity_poly.pdbx_seq_one_letter_code
_entity_poly.pdbx_strand_id
1 'polypeptide(L)'
;MSTKATSKTPLLLSLLALIVGGAIGYGVGVKVEQNSSAPNLQACQQHIKAQADQLEHSAEQYQALVSDSEDQSKQLEQATTELTAMTKLVEKQKADFAQQLASLAQKKQQLSVSQKKLEVTKKKLDTEVVKLKTTTNKQQVVIDKSQQYFERQAEMQANVKSTQAKIVELQQAAKGFKKACDEFKSGNSWNWVSQKDCDNYDQQLGLLKNKQAILATQQQALAVINDEIGKK
;
A
#
# COMPACT_ATOMS: atom_id res chain seq x y z
N MET A 1 37.77 -27.68 1.38
CA MET A 1 39.17 -27.25 1.16
C MET A 1 39.46 -26.21 2.23
N SER A 2 39.95 -26.60 3.42
CA SER A 2 41.38 -26.79 3.76
C SER A 2 42.18 -25.50 3.53
N THR A 3 42.55 -24.75 4.56
CA THR A 3 43.81 -24.89 5.32
C THR A 3 43.79 -23.80 6.43
N LYS A 4 44.44 -23.83 7.59
CA LYS A 4 45.64 -24.54 8.09
C LYS A 4 45.61 -24.52 9.63
N ALA A 5 46.03 -25.62 10.23
CA ALA A 5 46.45 -25.72 11.63
C ALA A 5 47.97 -25.44 11.75
N THR A 6 48.43 -24.97 12.92
CA THR A 6 49.85 -24.94 13.32
C THR A 6 49.89 -25.02 14.86
N SER A 7 50.16 -26.20 15.43
CA SER A 7 51.44 -26.64 16.07
C SER A 7 51.79 -25.88 17.35
N LYS A 8 51.66 -26.46 18.56
CA LYS A 8 52.73 -27.12 19.39
C LYS A 8 54.03 -26.28 19.43
N THR A 9 54.51 -25.77 20.56
CA THR A 9 55.15 -26.51 21.70
C THR A 9 55.32 -25.62 22.98
N PRO A 10 55.66 -26.21 24.15
CA PRO A 10 55.75 -25.61 25.49
C PRO A 10 57.18 -25.17 25.86
N LEU A 11 57.41 -24.88 27.16
CA LEU A 11 58.68 -24.62 27.89
C LEU A 11 59.09 -23.16 28.05
N LEU A 12 59.00 -22.64 29.30
CA LEU A 12 60.12 -22.13 30.12
C LEU A 12 59.63 -21.08 31.12
N LEU A 13 59.85 -21.38 32.41
CA LEU A 13 60.19 -20.49 33.54
C LEU A 13 60.01 -21.36 34.81
N SER A 14 60.96 -22.26 35.10
CA SER A 14 62.15 -21.99 35.93
C SER A 14 61.74 -21.39 37.28
N LEU A 15 61.58 -22.17 38.36
CA LEU A 15 62.64 -22.82 39.13
C LEU A 15 63.64 -21.79 39.68
N LEU A 16 63.41 -21.41 40.95
CA LEU A 16 64.27 -20.77 41.97
C LEU A 16 63.29 -20.20 43.04
N ALA A 17 63.43 -20.37 44.36
CA ALA A 17 64.59 -20.72 45.15
C ALA A 17 64.16 -21.48 46.42
N LEU A 18 64.88 -22.59 46.64
CA LEU A 18 65.01 -23.30 47.89
C LEU A 18 66.13 -22.58 48.67
N ILE A 19 65.77 -21.91 49.76
CA ILE A 19 66.70 -21.32 50.74
C ILE A 19 66.37 -22.01 52.07
N VAL A 20 67.01 -23.15 52.35
CA VAL A 20 68.17 -23.26 53.26
C VAL A 20 67.90 -22.54 54.60
N GLY A 21 67.09 -23.18 55.44
CA GLY A 21 67.02 -22.92 56.88
C GLY A 21 67.76 -24.02 57.64
N GLY A 22 69.05 -24.22 57.32
CA GLY A 22 69.94 -25.10 58.07
C GLY A 22 70.86 -24.25 58.95
N ALA A 23 70.59 -24.18 60.25
CA ALA A 23 71.55 -23.71 61.24
C ALA A 23 71.30 -24.34 62.62
N ILE A 24 71.99 -25.47 62.86
CA ILE A 24 72.82 -25.73 64.06
C ILE A 24 72.06 -25.79 65.40
N GLY A 25 71.50 -26.96 65.70
CA GLY A 25 71.33 -27.43 67.08
C GLY A 25 72.58 -28.20 67.52
N TYR A 26 73.61 -27.49 68.00
CA TYR A 26 74.74 -28.11 68.70
C TYR A 26 74.46 -28.06 70.21
N GLY A 27 74.01 -29.18 70.76
CA GLY A 27 74.08 -29.44 72.19
C GLY A 27 75.54 -29.66 72.58
N VAL A 28 76.19 -28.63 73.11
CA VAL A 28 77.42 -28.78 73.88
C VAL A 28 77.10 -28.33 75.29
N GLY A 29 76.90 -29.31 76.18
CA GLY A 29 76.94 -29.09 77.62
C GLY A 29 78.37 -28.72 78.01
N VAL A 30 78.65 -27.43 78.10
CA VAL A 30 79.89 -26.91 78.68
C VAL A 30 79.55 -26.41 80.08
N LYS A 31 80.29 -26.94 81.07
CA LYS A 31 80.24 -26.53 82.47
C LYS A 31 80.39 -25.01 82.60
N VAL A 32 79.61 -24.44 83.51
CA VAL A 32 79.75 -23.06 83.99
C VAL A 32 81.06 -22.94 84.78
N GLU A 33 81.95 -22.05 84.34
CA GLU A 33 82.92 -21.39 85.22
C GLU A 33 82.83 -19.88 84.99
N GLN A 34 82.58 -19.15 86.09
CA GLN A 34 82.53 -17.70 86.17
C GLN A 34 83.95 -17.13 86.08
N ASN A 35 84.21 -16.22 85.13
CA ASN A 35 84.68 -14.86 85.47
C ASN A 35 84.84 -13.92 84.26
N SER A 36 84.19 -12.76 84.40
CA SER A 36 84.57 -11.42 83.93
C SER A 36 85.15 -11.23 82.50
N SER A 37 84.32 -10.73 81.58
CA SER A 37 84.55 -9.50 80.79
C SER A 37 83.36 -9.24 79.87
N ALA A 38 82.53 -8.25 80.22
CA ALA A 38 81.29 -7.90 79.52
C ALA A 38 81.42 -6.62 78.67
N PRO A 39 81.96 -6.72 77.43
CA PRO A 39 81.60 -5.78 76.34
C PRO A 39 80.91 -6.47 75.15
N ASN A 40 81.02 -7.79 75.03
CA ASN A 40 80.49 -8.58 73.90
C ASN A 40 78.95 -8.73 73.96
N LEU A 41 78.40 -8.88 75.17
CA LEU A 41 77.00 -9.25 75.37
C LEU A 41 76.05 -8.09 75.03
N GLN A 42 76.47 -6.85 75.27
CA GLN A 42 75.69 -5.64 74.97
C GLN A 42 75.66 -5.34 73.46
N ALA A 43 76.79 -5.57 72.76
CA ALA A 43 76.85 -5.47 71.30
C ALA A 43 76.01 -6.56 70.61
N CYS A 44 76.04 -7.80 71.13
CA CYS A 44 75.19 -8.89 70.65
C CYS A 44 73.69 -8.59 70.89
N GLN A 45 73.35 -8.02 72.04
CA GLN A 45 71.97 -7.64 72.37
C GLN A 45 71.44 -6.48 71.51
N GLN A 46 72.29 -5.51 71.16
CA GLN A 46 71.95 -4.45 70.20
C GLN A 46 71.77 -5.00 68.77
N HIS A 47 72.60 -5.95 68.36
CA HIS A 47 72.50 -6.57 67.04
C HIS A 47 71.24 -7.43 66.89
N ILE A 48 70.84 -8.14 67.96
CA ILE A 48 69.57 -8.89 68.01
C ILE A 48 68.38 -7.92 67.99
N LYS A 49 68.45 -6.79 68.71
CA LYS A 49 67.41 -5.75 68.64
C LYS A 49 67.28 -5.17 67.24
N ALA A 50 68.39 -4.81 66.60
CA ALA A 50 68.38 -4.26 65.24
C ALA A 50 67.84 -5.27 64.22
N GLN A 51 68.15 -6.57 64.36
CA GLN A 51 67.55 -7.61 63.53
C GLN A 51 66.06 -7.84 63.82
N ALA A 52 65.64 -7.73 65.08
CA ALA A 52 64.23 -7.83 65.45
C ALA A 52 63.43 -6.66 64.87
N ASP A 53 63.92 -5.42 65.02
CA ASP A 53 63.30 -4.22 64.46
C ASP A 53 63.24 -4.29 62.92
N GLN A 54 64.28 -4.79 62.26
CA GLN A 54 64.30 -4.97 60.81
C GLN A 54 63.33 -6.08 60.35
N LEU A 55 63.18 -7.14 61.13
CA LEU A 55 62.24 -8.22 60.84
C LEU A 55 60.80 -7.75 61.02
N GLU A 56 60.51 -6.99 62.08
CA GLU A 56 59.21 -6.36 62.35
C GLU A 56 58.82 -5.40 61.23
N HIS A 57 59.75 -4.56 60.77
CA HIS A 57 59.51 -3.65 59.65
C HIS A 57 59.28 -4.39 58.33
N SER A 58 59.97 -5.52 58.11
CA SER A 58 59.70 -6.38 56.95
C SER A 58 58.33 -7.05 57.05
N ALA A 59 57.91 -7.47 58.26
CA ALA A 59 56.61 -8.07 58.50
C ALA A 59 55.47 -7.07 58.23
N GLU A 60 55.63 -5.81 58.66
CA GLU A 60 54.72 -4.71 58.35
C GLU A 60 54.61 -4.46 56.83
N GLN A 61 55.73 -4.45 56.10
CA GLN A 61 55.73 -4.32 54.63
C GLN A 61 55.02 -5.49 53.95
N TYR A 62 55.27 -6.73 54.39
CA TYR A 62 54.57 -7.90 53.85
C TYR A 62 53.07 -7.85 54.12
N GLN A 63 52.67 -7.40 55.31
CA GLN A 63 51.26 -7.28 55.68
C GLN A 63 50.54 -6.19 54.86
N ALA A 64 51.21 -5.08 54.57
CA ALA A 64 50.72 -4.05 53.66
C ALA A 64 50.58 -4.57 52.22
N LEU A 65 51.56 -5.33 51.72
CA LEU A 65 51.54 -5.89 50.37
C LEU A 65 50.43 -6.95 50.20
N VAL A 66 50.20 -7.77 51.23
CA VAL A 66 49.10 -8.75 51.24
C VAL A 66 47.75 -8.03 51.24
N SER A 67 47.60 -6.98 52.04
CA SER A 67 46.37 -6.18 52.08
C SER A 67 46.08 -5.51 50.73
N ASP A 68 47.09 -4.94 50.08
CA ASP A 68 46.96 -4.32 48.74
C ASP A 68 46.60 -5.35 47.65
N SER A 69 47.19 -6.55 47.74
CA SER A 69 46.86 -7.67 46.85
C SER A 69 45.42 -8.18 47.05
N GLU A 70 44.94 -8.27 48.29
CA GLU A 70 43.56 -8.62 48.60
C GLU A 70 42.56 -7.58 48.08
N ASP A 71 42.88 -6.30 48.21
CA ASP A 71 42.04 -5.21 47.70
C ASP A 71 42.02 -5.18 46.16
N GLN A 72 43.16 -5.42 45.49
CA GLN A 72 43.20 -5.61 44.04
C GLN A 72 42.38 -6.83 43.60
N SER A 73 42.44 -7.93 44.35
CA SER A 73 41.67 -9.14 44.06
C SER A 73 40.17 -8.87 44.14
N LYS A 74 39.71 -8.15 45.17
CA LYS A 74 38.30 -7.71 45.31
C LYS A 74 37.87 -6.78 44.19
N GLN A 75 38.70 -5.81 43.80
CA GLN A 75 38.40 -4.91 42.67
C GLN A 75 38.28 -5.68 41.36
N LEU A 76 39.15 -6.68 41.13
CA LEU A 76 39.10 -7.51 39.93
C LEU A 76 37.85 -8.40 39.91
N GLU A 77 37.40 -8.90 41.06
CA GLU A 77 36.17 -9.67 41.20
C GLU A 77 34.93 -8.80 40.92
N GLN A 78 34.91 -7.56 41.42
CA GLN A 78 33.86 -6.58 41.12
C GLN A 78 33.84 -6.20 39.63
N ALA A 79 35.00 -5.93 39.03
CA ALA A 79 35.08 -5.61 37.60
C ALA A 79 34.63 -6.79 36.73
N THR A 80 34.95 -8.03 37.12
CA THR A 80 34.53 -9.24 36.41
C THR A 80 33.02 -9.45 36.50
N THR A 81 32.42 -9.20 37.67
CA THR A 81 30.97 -9.30 37.85
C THR A 81 30.22 -8.22 37.07
N GLU A 82 30.68 -6.98 37.08
CA GLU A 82 30.13 -5.90 36.25
C GLU A 82 30.25 -6.18 34.75
N LEU A 83 31.42 -6.65 34.29
CA LEU A 83 31.64 -6.99 32.89
C LEU A 83 30.72 -8.13 32.44
N THR A 84 30.49 -9.11 33.30
CA THR A 84 29.55 -10.21 33.04
C THR A 84 28.11 -9.71 32.98
N ALA A 85 27.72 -8.79 33.86
CA ALA A 85 26.41 -8.17 33.84
C ALA A 85 26.18 -7.32 32.58
N MET A 86 27.16 -6.49 32.19
CA MET A 86 27.16 -5.73 30.95
C MET A 86 27.05 -6.65 29.73
N THR A 87 27.81 -7.74 29.68
CA THR A 87 27.77 -8.71 28.58
C THR A 87 26.38 -9.33 28.45
N LYS A 88 25.75 -9.72 29.57
CA LYS A 88 24.37 -10.23 29.57
C LYS A 88 23.37 -9.18 29.06
N LEU A 89 23.56 -7.91 29.42
CA LEU A 89 22.70 -6.81 29.01
C LEU A 89 22.82 -6.53 27.51
N VAL A 90 24.04 -6.56 26.97
CA VAL A 90 24.31 -6.43 25.52
C VAL A 90 23.70 -7.60 24.75
N GLU A 91 23.88 -8.83 25.20
CA GLU A 91 23.28 -10.02 24.55
C GLU A 91 21.75 -9.95 24.58
N LYS A 92 21.16 -9.47 25.68
CA LYS A 92 19.71 -9.25 25.76
C LYS A 92 19.25 -8.18 24.75
N GLN A 93 19.92 -7.03 24.69
CA GLN A 93 19.58 -5.98 23.72
C GLN A 93 19.72 -6.48 22.28
N LYS A 94 20.77 -7.26 21.98
CA LYS A 94 20.98 -7.84 20.66
C LYS A 94 19.84 -8.80 20.27
N ALA A 95 19.37 -9.62 21.22
CA ALA A 95 18.21 -10.47 21.00
C ALA A 95 16.93 -9.65 20.75
N ASP A 96 16.70 -8.60 21.54
CA ASP A 96 15.53 -7.71 21.37
C ASP A 96 15.57 -6.99 20.01
N PHE A 97 16.73 -6.47 19.59
CA PHE A 97 16.91 -5.85 18.28
C PHE A 97 16.72 -6.84 17.13
N ALA A 98 17.23 -8.06 17.26
CA ALA A 98 17.03 -9.11 16.26
C ALA A 98 15.53 -9.44 16.11
N GLN A 99 14.79 -9.52 17.22
CA GLN A 99 13.36 -9.76 17.21
C GLN A 99 12.58 -8.59 16.59
N GLN A 100 12.96 -7.34 16.89
CA GLN A 100 12.36 -6.16 16.28
C GLN A 100 12.62 -6.11 14.76
N LEU A 101 13.84 -6.41 14.31
CA LEU A 101 14.18 -6.47 12.89
C LEU A 101 13.38 -7.55 12.16
N ALA A 102 13.22 -8.74 12.77
CA ALA A 102 12.38 -9.80 12.21
C ALA A 102 10.92 -9.37 12.08
N SER A 103 10.35 -8.73 13.12
CA SER A 103 8.98 -8.20 13.08
C SER A 103 8.81 -7.12 12.00
N LEU A 104 9.80 -6.22 11.85
CA LEU A 104 9.79 -5.18 10.83
C LEU A 104 9.83 -5.76 9.42
N ALA A 105 10.68 -6.78 9.20
CA ALA A 105 10.78 -7.50 7.93
C ALA A 105 9.45 -8.18 7.56
N GLN A 106 8.80 -8.82 8.53
CA GLN A 106 7.49 -9.44 8.34
C GLN A 106 6.41 -8.40 7.99
N LYS A 107 6.36 -7.27 8.71
CA LYS A 107 5.42 -6.17 8.41
C LYS A 107 5.66 -5.59 7.02
N LYS A 108 6.92 -5.41 6.61
CA LYS A 108 7.28 -4.94 5.26
C LYS A 108 6.80 -5.91 4.16
N GLN A 109 6.98 -7.21 4.39
CA GLN A 109 6.48 -8.25 3.48
C GLN A 109 4.95 -8.19 3.35
N GLN A 110 4.23 -8.08 4.48
CA GLN A 110 2.78 -8.00 4.51
C GLN A 110 2.25 -6.73 3.81
N LEU A 111 2.90 -5.58 4.02
CA LEU A 111 2.59 -4.33 3.32
C LEU A 111 2.75 -4.47 1.81
N SER A 112 3.84 -5.10 1.34
CA SER A 112 4.07 -5.34 -0.09
C SER A 112 2.96 -6.21 -0.71
N VAL A 113 2.53 -7.28 -0.02
CA VAL A 113 1.42 -8.13 -0.47
C VAL A 113 0.10 -7.35 -0.52
N SER A 114 -0.20 -6.58 0.52
CA SER A 114 -1.39 -5.72 0.58
C SER A 114 -1.39 -4.65 -0.53
N GLN A 115 -0.25 -4.04 -0.82
CA GLN A 115 -0.11 -3.04 -1.88
C GLN A 115 -0.39 -3.64 -3.26
N LYS A 116 0.17 -4.83 -3.54
CA LYS A 116 -0.13 -5.56 -4.79
C LYS A 116 -1.60 -5.90 -4.91
N LYS A 117 -2.23 -6.36 -3.82
CA LYS A 117 -3.68 -6.65 -3.80
C LYS A 117 -4.50 -5.40 -4.09
N LEU A 118 -4.14 -4.27 -3.50
CA LEU A 118 -4.80 -2.98 -3.73
C LEU A 118 -4.68 -2.54 -5.19
N GLU A 119 -3.51 -2.70 -5.80
CA GLU A 119 -3.29 -2.36 -7.21
C GLU A 119 -4.16 -3.21 -8.15
N VAL A 120 -4.27 -4.51 -7.89
CA VAL A 120 -5.15 -5.42 -8.66
C VAL A 120 -6.61 -5.02 -8.47
N THR A 121 -7.04 -4.75 -7.24
CA THR A 121 -8.40 -4.28 -6.96
C THR A 121 -8.71 -2.96 -7.67
N LYS A 122 -7.76 -2.01 -7.67
CA LYS A 122 -7.89 -0.75 -8.39
C LYS A 122 -8.06 -0.96 -9.90
N LYS A 123 -7.21 -1.78 -10.52
CA LYS A 123 -7.31 -2.14 -11.95
C LYS A 123 -8.65 -2.79 -12.30
N LYS A 124 -9.15 -3.69 -11.42
CA LYS A 124 -10.47 -4.32 -11.60
C LYS A 124 -11.60 -3.30 -11.51
N LEU A 125 -11.53 -2.40 -10.52
CA LEU A 125 -12.52 -1.33 -10.35
C LEU A 125 -12.53 -0.37 -11.56
N ASP A 126 -11.36 0.05 -12.03
CA ASP A 126 -11.24 0.91 -13.22
C ASP A 126 -11.86 0.23 -14.46
N THR A 127 -11.64 -1.07 -14.62
CA THR A 127 -12.24 -1.86 -15.71
C THR A 127 -13.77 -1.90 -15.61
N GLU A 128 -14.31 -2.14 -14.42
CA GLU A 128 -15.76 -2.13 -14.21
C GLU A 128 -16.37 -0.75 -14.43
N VAL A 129 -15.70 0.32 -14.01
CA VAL A 129 -16.13 1.71 -14.28
C VAL A 129 -16.19 1.99 -15.78
N VAL A 130 -15.19 1.55 -16.55
CA VAL A 130 -15.21 1.69 -18.02
C VAL A 130 -16.35 0.90 -18.66
N LYS A 131 -16.61 -0.33 -18.21
CA LYS A 131 -17.75 -1.13 -18.68
C LYS A 131 -19.07 -0.46 -18.37
N LEU A 132 -19.27 -0.01 -17.13
CA LEU A 132 -20.46 0.72 -16.68
C LEU A 132 -20.70 1.95 -17.54
N LYS A 133 -19.68 2.81 -17.70
CA LYS A 133 -19.77 4.00 -18.54
C LYS A 133 -20.12 3.67 -20.00
N THR A 134 -19.54 2.60 -20.54
CA THR A 134 -19.86 2.14 -21.90
C THR A 134 -21.29 1.67 -22.03
N THR A 135 -21.79 0.89 -21.06
CA THR A 135 -23.17 0.41 -21.02
C THR A 135 -24.15 1.57 -20.86
N THR A 136 -23.89 2.51 -19.95
CA THR A 136 -24.70 3.72 -19.78
C THR A 136 -24.75 4.55 -21.05
N ASN A 137 -23.62 4.76 -21.73
CA ASN A 137 -23.59 5.46 -23.02
C ASN A 137 -24.42 4.74 -24.08
N LYS A 138 -24.33 3.41 -24.17
CA LYS A 138 -25.15 2.61 -25.10
C LYS A 138 -26.64 2.75 -24.77
N GLN A 139 -27.02 2.67 -23.51
CA GLN A 139 -28.40 2.86 -23.06
C GLN A 139 -28.90 4.27 -23.40
N GLN A 140 -28.12 5.30 -23.13
CA GLN A 140 -28.46 6.68 -23.46
C GLN A 140 -28.69 6.85 -24.97
N VAL A 141 -27.79 6.33 -25.81
CA VAL A 141 -27.96 6.38 -27.27
C VAL A 141 -29.23 5.67 -27.72
N VAL A 142 -29.61 4.55 -27.10
CA VAL A 142 -30.85 3.84 -27.42
C VAL A 142 -32.07 4.66 -27.02
N ILE A 143 -32.05 5.28 -25.83
CA ILE A 143 -33.12 6.13 -25.32
C ILE A 143 -33.29 7.37 -26.20
N ASP A 144 -32.21 8.10 -26.49
CA ASP A 144 -32.23 9.30 -27.34
C ASP A 144 -32.76 8.95 -28.74
N LYS A 145 -32.29 7.85 -29.33
CA LYS A 145 -32.82 7.36 -30.61
C LYS A 145 -34.30 7.02 -30.51
N SER A 146 -34.74 6.32 -29.46
CA SER A 146 -36.17 6.01 -29.30
C SER A 146 -37.03 7.26 -29.19
N GLN A 147 -36.58 8.28 -28.44
CA GLN A 147 -37.30 9.53 -28.31
C GLN A 147 -37.43 10.23 -29.67
N GLN A 148 -36.34 10.34 -30.42
CA GLN A 148 -36.37 10.91 -31.78
C GLN A 148 -37.32 10.16 -32.72
N TYR A 149 -37.36 8.83 -32.64
CA TYR A 149 -38.29 8.04 -33.45
C TYR A 149 -39.75 8.32 -33.08
N PHE A 150 -40.08 8.40 -31.79
CA PHE A 150 -41.45 8.69 -31.35
C PHE A 150 -41.89 10.13 -31.69
N GLU A 151 -41.00 11.11 -31.54
CA GLU A 151 -41.27 12.50 -31.94
C GLU A 151 -41.54 12.59 -33.45
N ARG A 152 -40.67 11.97 -34.27
CA ARG A 152 -40.85 11.91 -35.73
C ARG A 152 -42.14 11.18 -36.13
N GLN A 153 -42.47 10.09 -35.45
CA GLN A 153 -43.70 9.34 -35.68
C GLN A 153 -44.93 10.21 -35.38
N ALA A 154 -44.96 10.91 -34.25
CA ALA A 154 -46.05 11.78 -33.85
C ALA A 154 -46.24 12.94 -34.83
N GLU A 155 -45.15 13.60 -35.26
CA GLU A 155 -45.19 14.65 -36.26
C GLU A 155 -45.73 14.15 -37.60
N MET A 156 -45.24 13.00 -38.07
CA MET A 156 -45.72 12.41 -39.33
C MET A 156 -47.20 12.02 -39.25
N GLN A 157 -47.66 11.46 -38.14
CA GLN A 157 -49.08 11.17 -37.92
C GLN A 157 -49.94 12.44 -37.93
N ALA A 158 -49.45 13.54 -37.34
CA ALA A 158 -50.14 14.83 -37.37
C ALA A 158 -50.23 15.37 -38.81
N ASN A 159 -49.15 15.25 -39.59
CA ASN A 159 -49.12 15.63 -41.00
C ASN A 159 -50.09 14.81 -41.85
N VAL A 160 -50.17 13.50 -41.65
CA VAL A 160 -51.15 12.61 -42.30
C VAL A 160 -52.57 13.07 -41.97
N LYS A 161 -52.90 13.31 -40.70
CA LYS A 161 -54.23 13.77 -40.27
C LYS A 161 -54.60 15.13 -40.90
N SER A 162 -53.66 16.07 -40.90
CA SER A 162 -53.83 17.40 -41.50
C SER A 162 -54.05 17.32 -43.02
N THR A 163 -53.27 16.51 -43.74
CA THR A 163 -53.46 16.29 -45.18
C THR A 163 -54.79 15.59 -45.48
N GLN A 164 -55.18 14.60 -44.67
CA GLN A 164 -56.47 13.92 -44.79
C GLN A 164 -57.64 14.90 -44.65
N ALA A 165 -57.59 15.79 -43.66
CA ALA A 165 -58.60 16.83 -43.46
C ALA A 165 -58.70 17.76 -44.68
N LYS A 166 -57.54 18.23 -45.21
CA LYS A 166 -57.49 19.06 -46.42
C LYS A 166 -58.05 18.34 -47.65
N ILE A 167 -57.84 17.03 -47.78
CA ILE A 167 -58.45 16.25 -48.87
C ILE A 167 -59.99 16.24 -48.74
N VAL A 168 -60.52 16.07 -47.54
CA VAL A 168 -61.98 16.10 -47.29
C VAL A 168 -62.56 17.48 -47.64
N GLU A 169 -61.89 18.56 -47.24
CA GLU A 169 -62.29 19.93 -47.59
C GLU A 169 -62.26 20.17 -49.11
N LEU A 170 -61.18 19.78 -49.78
CA LEU A 170 -61.06 19.89 -51.24
C LEU A 170 -62.10 19.02 -51.97
N GLN A 171 -62.43 17.83 -51.44
CA GLN A 171 -63.49 16.98 -51.98
C GLN A 171 -64.87 17.64 -51.87
N GLN A 172 -65.17 18.29 -50.75
CA GLN A 172 -66.42 19.04 -50.58
C GLN A 172 -66.47 20.26 -51.51
N ALA A 173 -65.39 21.03 -51.61
CA ALA A 173 -65.31 22.18 -52.52
C ALA A 173 -65.47 21.75 -53.99
N ALA A 174 -64.77 20.68 -54.40
CA ALA A 174 -64.90 20.11 -55.75
C ALA A 174 -66.32 19.64 -56.05
N LYS A 175 -67.06 19.06 -55.09
CA LYS A 175 -68.49 18.71 -55.29
C LYS A 175 -69.35 19.95 -55.53
N GLY A 176 -69.07 21.06 -54.86
CA GLY A 176 -69.75 22.33 -55.07
C GLY A 176 -69.53 22.88 -56.49
N PHE A 177 -68.27 22.96 -56.93
CA PHE A 177 -67.94 23.40 -58.29
C PHE A 177 -68.41 22.42 -59.37
N LYS A 178 -68.42 21.11 -59.08
CA LYS A 178 -68.98 20.10 -60.00
C LYS A 178 -70.44 20.37 -60.29
N LYS A 179 -71.24 20.62 -59.24
CA LYS A 179 -72.67 20.92 -59.41
C LYS A 179 -72.89 22.17 -60.27
N ALA A 180 -72.14 23.26 -60.00
CA ALA A 180 -72.21 24.48 -60.80
C ALA A 180 -71.78 24.27 -62.26
N CYS A 181 -70.71 23.50 -62.50
CA CYS A 181 -70.24 23.16 -63.84
C CYS A 181 -71.23 22.26 -64.61
N ASP A 182 -71.84 21.27 -63.95
CA ASP A 182 -72.85 20.40 -64.56
C ASP A 182 -74.12 21.21 -64.91
N GLU A 183 -74.54 22.15 -64.04
CA GLU A 183 -75.64 23.08 -64.30
C GLU A 183 -75.34 24.00 -65.51
N PHE A 184 -74.13 24.56 -65.59
CA PHE A 184 -73.67 25.35 -66.75
C PHE A 184 -73.71 24.55 -68.05
N LYS A 185 -73.18 23.30 -68.05
CA LYS A 185 -73.15 22.42 -69.22
C LYS A 185 -74.54 21.94 -69.66
N SER A 186 -75.49 21.83 -68.74
CA SER A 186 -76.86 21.40 -69.04
C SER A 186 -77.70 22.45 -69.78
N GLY A 187 -77.26 23.71 -69.81
CA GLY A 187 -77.97 24.82 -70.47
C GLY A 187 -79.28 25.25 -69.78
N ASN A 188 -79.67 24.63 -68.67
CA ASN A 188 -80.95 24.82 -67.98
C ASN A 188 -80.85 25.65 -66.68
N SER A 189 -79.77 26.41 -66.51
CA SER A 189 -79.49 27.10 -65.24
C SER A 189 -80.15 28.47 -65.16
N TRP A 190 -80.96 28.68 -64.12
CA TRP A 190 -81.41 30.01 -63.67
C TRP A 190 -80.40 30.68 -62.71
N ASN A 191 -79.33 29.96 -62.32
CA ASN A 191 -78.24 30.47 -61.49
C ASN A 191 -77.16 31.14 -62.36
N TRP A 192 -76.49 32.16 -61.81
CA TRP A 192 -75.29 32.79 -62.40
C TRP A 192 -74.07 31.84 -62.35
N VAL A 193 -74.09 30.77 -63.16
CA VAL A 193 -72.97 29.82 -63.33
C VAL A 193 -72.26 30.07 -64.66
N SER A 194 -70.96 29.77 -64.73
CA SER A 194 -70.12 30.12 -65.87
C SER A 194 -69.03 29.07 -66.16
N GLN A 195 -68.35 29.22 -67.30
CA GLN A 195 -67.16 28.42 -67.63
C GLN A 195 -66.11 28.45 -66.51
N LYS A 196 -66.00 29.56 -65.77
CA LYS A 196 -65.07 29.72 -64.65
C LYS A 196 -65.33 28.70 -63.52
N ASP A 197 -66.56 28.22 -63.36
CA ASP A 197 -66.89 27.18 -62.36
C ASP A 197 -66.35 25.80 -62.77
N CYS A 198 -66.32 25.51 -64.07
CA CYS A 198 -65.66 24.33 -64.61
C CYS A 198 -64.13 24.42 -64.46
N ASP A 199 -63.54 25.60 -64.73
CA ASP A 199 -62.10 25.81 -64.56
C ASP A 199 -61.69 25.69 -63.08
N ASN A 200 -62.51 26.23 -62.16
CA ASN A 200 -62.34 26.06 -60.72
C ASN A 200 -62.46 24.58 -60.29
N TYR A 201 -63.42 23.83 -60.85
CA TYR A 201 -63.56 22.40 -60.59
C TYR A 201 -62.31 21.63 -61.01
N ASP A 202 -61.80 21.87 -62.23
CA ASP A 202 -60.59 21.21 -62.74
C ASP A 202 -59.35 21.58 -61.91
N GLN A 203 -59.25 22.84 -61.45
CA GLN A 203 -58.22 23.27 -60.51
C GLN A 203 -58.30 22.52 -59.18
N GLN A 204 -59.50 22.36 -58.61
CA GLN A 204 -59.70 21.61 -57.37
C GLN A 204 -59.36 20.13 -57.52
N LEU A 205 -59.68 19.51 -58.67
CA LEU A 205 -59.26 18.14 -58.98
C LEU A 205 -57.73 18.01 -59.06
N GLY A 206 -57.04 18.97 -59.67
CA GLY A 206 -55.58 19.02 -59.71
C GLY A 206 -54.97 19.11 -58.31
N LEU A 207 -55.49 19.98 -57.45
CA LEU A 207 -55.06 20.12 -56.05
C LEU A 207 -55.33 18.84 -55.24
N LEU A 208 -56.49 18.22 -55.44
CA LEU A 208 -56.87 16.98 -54.78
C LEU A 208 -55.93 15.83 -55.16
N LYS A 209 -55.61 15.69 -56.45
CA LYS A 209 -54.63 14.70 -56.93
C LYS A 209 -53.25 14.92 -56.30
N ASN A 210 -52.80 16.18 -56.22
CA ASN A 210 -51.54 16.54 -55.57
C ASN A 210 -51.55 16.17 -54.08
N LYS A 211 -52.60 16.54 -53.33
CA LYS A 211 -52.72 16.21 -51.90
C LYS A 211 -52.84 14.71 -51.64
N GLN A 212 -53.52 13.96 -52.50
CA GLN A 212 -53.55 12.49 -52.43
C GLN A 212 -52.17 11.87 -52.65
N ALA A 213 -51.37 12.39 -53.58
CA ALA A 213 -49.99 11.95 -53.76
C ALA A 213 -49.13 12.25 -52.52
N ILE A 214 -49.26 13.45 -51.94
CA ILE A 214 -48.57 13.82 -50.68
C ILE A 214 -48.99 12.89 -49.54
N LEU A 215 -50.29 12.59 -49.41
CA LEU A 215 -50.79 11.67 -48.38
C LEU A 215 -50.18 10.28 -48.53
N ALA A 216 -50.12 9.75 -49.76
CA ALA A 216 -49.52 8.45 -50.04
C ALA A 216 -48.02 8.43 -49.65
N THR A 217 -47.27 9.48 -49.99
CA THR A 217 -45.86 9.63 -49.58
C THR A 217 -45.72 9.71 -48.05
N GLN A 218 -46.58 10.48 -47.37
CA GLN A 218 -46.57 10.59 -45.90
C GLN A 218 -46.90 9.25 -45.21
N GLN A 219 -47.87 8.50 -45.75
CA GLN A 219 -48.21 7.16 -45.25
C GLN A 219 -47.07 6.17 -45.46
N GLN A 220 -46.38 6.23 -46.61
CA GLN A 220 -45.20 5.41 -46.86
C GLN A 220 -44.04 5.78 -45.91
N ALA A 221 -43.78 7.07 -45.70
CA ALA A 221 -42.79 7.54 -44.75
C ALA A 221 -43.12 7.11 -43.31
N LEU A 222 -44.40 7.15 -42.92
CA LEU A 222 -44.86 6.66 -41.62
C LEU A 222 -44.65 5.14 -41.48
N ALA A 223 -44.90 4.36 -42.53
CA ALA A 223 -44.64 2.93 -42.54
C ALA A 223 -43.15 2.62 -42.36
N VAL A 224 -42.27 3.38 -43.01
CA VAL A 224 -40.81 3.28 -42.82
C VAL A 224 -40.42 3.60 -41.37
N ILE A 225 -40.94 4.68 -40.79
CA ILE A 225 -40.68 5.04 -39.39
C ILE A 225 -41.15 3.92 -38.44
N ASN A 226 -42.33 3.33 -38.69
CA ASN A 226 -42.86 2.24 -37.88
C ASN A 226 -42.02 0.95 -38.00
N ASP A 227 -41.51 0.65 -39.19
CA ASP A 227 -40.61 -0.49 -39.43
C ASP A 227 -39.23 -0.27 -38.75
N GLU A 228 -38.70 0.96 -38.79
CA GLU A 228 -37.49 1.34 -38.05
C GLU A 228 -37.65 1.22 -36.52
N ILE A 229 -38.85 1.48 -36.01
CA ILE A 229 -39.20 1.29 -34.59
C ILE A 229 -39.36 -0.21 -34.26
N GLY A 230 -40.04 -0.97 -35.13
CA GLY A 230 -40.38 -2.38 -34.90
C GLY A 230 -39.24 -3.38 -35.12
N LYS A 231 -38.18 -3.01 -35.84
CA LYS A 231 -36.98 -3.83 -36.08
C LYS A 231 -35.96 -3.86 -34.91
N LYS A 232 -36.38 -3.50 -33.69
CA LYS A 232 -35.53 -3.53 -32.49
C LYS A 232 -35.85 -4.71 -31.58
#